data_AF-A0A485CEK6-F1
#
_entry.id   AF-A0A485CEK6-F1
#
_cell.length_a   1.000
_cell.length_b   1.000
_cell.length_c   1.000
_cell.angle_alpha   90.00
_cell.angle_beta   90.00
_cell.angle_gamma   90.00
#
_symmetry.space_group_name_H-M   'P 1'
#
loop_
_entity.id
_entity.type
_entity.pdbx_description
1 polymer ?
#
loop_
_entity_poly.entity_id
_entity_poly.type
_entity_poly.pdbx_seq_one_letter_code
_entity_poly.pdbx_strand_id
1 'polypeptide(L)'
;MPALSPLLAPPQTQQQLLAQAQRLAGYSLGELAALAGIPIPRDLKRDKGWTGILLEIWLGASAGSKPEQDFAALGVELKTIPVDAQGRPLETTFVCVAPLTGNSGVTWESSHVRHKLKRVLWVPVEGDRAIPLAQRRVGAPLLWTPSEEEDRQLRMDWEELMDLIVLGQVERITRPPRRSAAAAPESRQQ
;
A
#
# COMPACT_ATOMS: atom_id res chain seq x y z
N MET A 1 22.50 -16.60 12.71
CA MET A 1 21.56 -15.55 12.27
C MET A 1 20.96 -14.91 13.51
N PRO A 2 20.98 -13.57 13.67
CA PRO A 2 20.30 -12.93 14.80
C PRO A 2 18.80 -13.23 14.74
N ALA A 3 18.17 -13.33 15.92
CA ALA A 3 16.72 -13.52 16.01
C ALA A 3 15.97 -12.43 15.24
N LEU A 4 14.83 -12.80 14.66
CA LEU A 4 13.98 -11.86 13.95
C LEU A 4 13.30 -10.93 14.97
N SER A 5 13.49 -9.61 14.82
CA SER A 5 12.87 -8.59 15.66
C SER A 5 12.46 -7.36 14.84
N PRO A 6 11.43 -6.61 15.27
CA PRO A 6 11.06 -5.34 14.66
C PRO A 6 12.24 -4.35 14.69
N LEU A 7 12.28 -3.43 13.72
CA LEU A 7 13.27 -2.35 13.73
C LEU A 7 12.92 -1.33 14.83
N LEU A 8 13.92 -0.96 15.64
CA LEU A 8 13.75 0.01 16.73
C LEU A 8 13.71 1.46 16.24
N ALA A 9 14.19 1.71 15.03
CA ALA A 9 14.22 3.01 14.38
C ALA A 9 13.99 2.84 12.88
N PRO A 10 13.53 3.90 12.18
CA PRO A 10 13.36 3.85 10.74
C PRO A 10 14.68 3.50 10.02
N PRO A 11 14.61 2.67 8.97
CA PRO A 11 15.79 2.33 8.18
C PRO A 11 16.39 3.58 7.53
N GLN A 12 17.71 3.64 7.45
CA GLN A 12 18.43 4.78 6.88
C GLN A 12 18.66 4.65 5.38
N THR A 13 18.51 3.44 4.83
CA THR A 13 18.63 3.18 3.39
C THR A 13 17.53 2.27 2.88
N GLN A 14 17.19 2.40 1.59
CA GLN A 14 16.25 1.49 0.92
C GLN A 14 16.73 0.03 0.96
N GLN A 15 18.05 -0.20 0.97
CA GLN A 15 18.63 -1.54 1.09
C GLN A 15 18.37 -2.15 2.47
N GLN A 16 18.51 -1.37 3.55
CA GLN A 16 18.17 -1.83 4.90
C GLN A 16 16.68 -2.14 5.04
N LEU A 17 15.82 -1.26 4.50
CA LEU A 17 14.38 -1.47 4.46
C LEU A 17 14.03 -2.78 3.73
N LEU A 18 14.57 -2.98 2.53
CA LEU A 18 14.32 -4.18 1.73
C LEU A 18 14.88 -5.44 2.40
N ALA A 19 16.09 -5.38 2.97
CA ALA A 19 16.68 -6.50 3.68
C ALA A 19 15.84 -6.93 4.88
N GLN A 20 15.29 -5.97 5.65
CA GLN A 20 14.38 -6.30 6.73
C GLN A 20 13.08 -6.91 6.20
N ALA A 21 12.47 -6.33 5.17
CA ALA A 21 11.25 -6.87 4.57
C ALA A 21 11.45 -8.30 4.05
N GLN A 22 12.60 -8.60 3.46
CA GLN A 22 12.95 -9.95 2.98
C GLN A 22 13.03 -10.97 4.12
N ARG A 23 13.45 -10.55 5.31
CA ARG A 23 13.47 -11.43 6.51
C ARG A 23 12.07 -11.79 7.00
N LEU A 24 11.04 -11.01 6.65
CA LEU A 24 9.65 -11.31 7.01
C LEU A 24 9.01 -12.35 6.08
N ALA A 25 9.55 -12.52 4.86
CA ALA A 25 9.01 -13.44 3.88
C ALA A 25 9.01 -14.89 4.43
N GLY A 26 7.88 -15.57 4.25
CA GLY A 26 7.64 -16.92 4.74
C GLY A 26 7.00 -17.01 6.13
N TYR A 27 7.11 -15.97 6.96
CA TYR A 27 6.44 -15.94 8.27
C TYR A 27 4.94 -15.74 8.11
N SER A 28 4.18 -16.35 9.00
CA SER A 28 2.76 -16.09 9.16
C SER A 28 2.52 -14.78 9.91
N LEU A 29 1.37 -14.14 9.65
CA LEU A 29 0.96 -12.94 10.37
C LEU A 29 0.85 -13.19 11.88
N GLY A 30 0.46 -14.40 12.30
CA GLY A 30 0.39 -14.78 13.70
C GLY A 30 1.75 -14.83 14.39
N GLU A 31 2.76 -15.41 13.73
CA GLU A 31 4.14 -15.43 14.25
C GLU A 31 4.69 -14.01 14.38
N LEU A 32 4.52 -13.20 13.33
CA LEU A 32 4.96 -11.80 13.32
C LEU A 32 4.24 -10.97 14.39
N ALA A 33 2.95 -11.17 14.60
CA ALA A 33 2.19 -10.50 15.64
C ALA A 33 2.65 -10.92 17.04
N ALA A 34 2.84 -12.21 17.27
CA ALA A 34 3.31 -12.74 18.56
C ALA A 34 4.70 -12.20 18.93
N LEU A 35 5.64 -12.20 17.97
CA LEU A 35 6.99 -11.68 18.15
C LEU A 35 7.03 -10.16 18.39
N ALA A 36 6.06 -9.41 17.86
CA ALA A 36 5.90 -7.98 18.09
C ALA A 36 5.02 -7.64 19.31
N GLY A 37 4.42 -8.64 19.98
CA GLY A 37 3.50 -8.43 21.09
C GLY A 37 2.15 -7.79 20.70
N ILE A 38 1.71 -7.97 19.46
CA ILE A 38 0.49 -7.37 18.91
C ILE A 38 -0.63 -8.43 18.91
N PRO A 39 -1.85 -8.12 19.41
CA PRO A 39 -2.97 -9.04 19.29
C PRO A 39 -3.43 -9.13 17.83
N ILE A 40 -3.66 -10.36 17.37
CA ILE A 40 -4.19 -10.63 16.05
C ILE A 40 -5.73 -10.70 16.07
N PRO A 41 -6.44 -9.95 15.20
CA PRO A 41 -7.88 -10.09 15.10
C PRO A 41 -8.27 -11.41 14.45
N ARG A 42 -9.52 -11.84 14.64
CA ARG A 42 -10.03 -13.07 14.01
C ARG A 42 -10.14 -12.93 12.49
N ASP A 43 -10.58 -11.76 12.01
CA ASP A 43 -10.72 -11.41 10.61
C ASP A 43 -10.51 -9.90 10.39
N LEU A 44 -10.40 -9.48 9.13
CA LEU A 44 -10.15 -8.07 8.75
C LEU A 44 -11.44 -7.28 8.46
N LYS A 45 -12.62 -7.73 8.91
CA LYS A 45 -13.88 -7.04 8.57
C LYS A 45 -13.97 -5.64 9.20
N ARG A 46 -13.49 -5.52 10.45
CA ARG A 46 -13.44 -4.26 11.21
C ARG A 46 -12.07 -3.60 11.19
N ASP A 47 -11.01 -4.38 10.93
CA ASP A 47 -9.62 -3.96 11.05
C ASP A 47 -8.89 -4.02 9.71
N LYS A 48 -9.47 -3.42 8.66
CA LYS A 48 -8.96 -3.52 7.27
C LYS A 48 -7.48 -3.10 7.09
N GLY A 49 -6.97 -2.24 7.97
CA GLY A 49 -5.59 -1.75 7.94
C GLY A 49 -4.60 -2.54 8.81
N TRP A 50 -5.05 -3.55 9.56
CA TRP A 50 -4.23 -4.22 10.58
C TRP A 50 -2.94 -4.83 10.03
N THR A 51 -3.00 -5.47 8.85
CA THR A 51 -1.82 -6.04 8.19
C THR A 51 -0.79 -4.97 7.83
N GLY A 52 -1.24 -3.78 7.42
CA GLY A 52 -0.36 -2.64 7.15
C GLY A 52 0.36 -2.20 8.41
N ILE A 53 -0.39 -1.97 9.49
CA ILE A 53 0.14 -1.57 10.81
C ILE A 53 1.15 -2.57 11.35
N LEU A 54 0.86 -3.88 11.22
CA LEU A 54 1.81 -4.92 11.61
C LEU A 54 3.15 -4.74 10.88
N LEU A 55 3.12 -4.59 9.55
CA LEU A 55 4.35 -4.46 8.77
C LEU A 55 5.06 -3.12 9.00
N GLU A 56 4.32 -2.03 9.22
CA GLU A 56 4.89 -0.74 9.63
C GLU A 56 5.74 -0.89 10.89
N ILE A 57 5.24 -1.61 11.90
CA ILE A 57 5.98 -1.88 13.15
C ILE A 57 7.24 -2.70 12.86
N TRP A 58 7.12 -3.75 12.05
CA TRP A 58 8.27 -4.61 11.70
C TRP A 58 9.37 -3.90 10.91
N LEU A 59 8.98 -2.92 10.10
CA LEU A 59 9.85 -2.17 9.21
C LEU A 59 10.28 -0.81 9.79
N GLY A 60 9.83 -0.45 10.99
CA GLY A 60 10.19 0.80 11.66
C GLY A 60 9.61 2.04 10.97
N ALA A 61 8.42 1.94 10.38
CA ALA A 61 7.77 3.11 9.77
C ALA A 61 7.53 4.20 10.83
N SER A 62 7.73 5.47 10.44
CA SER A 62 7.65 6.61 11.34
C SER A 62 6.41 7.49 11.13
N ALA A 63 5.63 7.24 10.07
CA ALA A 63 4.68 8.21 9.56
C ALA A 63 3.42 8.40 10.43
N GLY A 64 3.01 7.42 11.22
CA GLY A 64 1.69 7.48 11.87
C GLY A 64 0.58 7.76 10.83
N SER A 65 -0.47 8.49 11.21
CA SER A 65 -1.58 8.83 10.29
C SER A 65 -1.32 10.07 9.41
N LYS A 66 -0.07 10.49 9.21
CA LYS A 66 0.24 11.69 8.41
C LYS A 66 0.09 11.40 6.91
N PRO A 67 -0.27 12.41 6.09
CA PRO A 67 -0.40 12.26 4.63
C PRO A 67 0.96 12.16 3.91
N GLU A 68 2.00 11.67 4.58
CA GLU A 68 3.35 11.48 4.03
C GLU A 68 3.53 10.01 3.61
N GLN A 69 4.65 9.71 2.95
CA GLN A 69 5.05 8.33 2.71
C GLN A 69 5.50 7.66 4.01
N ASP A 70 5.27 6.36 4.14
CA ASP A 70 5.57 5.59 5.36
C ASP A 70 7.04 5.68 5.79
N PHE A 71 7.94 5.81 4.80
CA PHE A 71 9.37 6.08 4.99
C PHE A 71 9.78 7.37 4.27
N ALA A 72 9.26 8.52 4.73
CA ALA A 72 9.48 9.83 4.11
C ALA A 72 10.96 10.14 3.79
N ALA A 73 11.88 9.84 4.72
CA ALA A 73 13.32 10.05 4.53
C ALA A 73 13.93 9.21 3.38
N LEU A 74 13.31 8.07 3.05
CA LEU A 74 13.73 7.19 1.95
C LEU A 74 12.95 7.44 0.66
N GLY A 75 11.88 8.24 0.74
CA GLY A 75 10.94 8.46 -0.33
C GLY A 75 10.15 7.20 -0.72
N VAL A 76 9.88 6.28 0.22
CA VAL A 76 9.23 4.98 -0.03
C VAL A 76 7.88 4.89 0.65
N GLU A 77 6.84 4.51 -0.10
CA GLU A 77 5.52 4.11 0.42
C GLU A 77 5.48 2.59 0.64
N LEU A 78 4.91 2.12 1.74
CA LEU A 78 4.61 0.72 2.01
C LEU A 78 3.20 0.39 1.51
N LYS A 79 3.08 -0.69 0.73
CA LYS A 79 1.76 -1.24 0.38
C LYS A 79 1.72 -2.73 0.54
N THR A 80 0.70 -3.21 1.25
CA THR A 80 0.34 -4.62 1.25
C THR A 80 -0.57 -4.94 0.08
N ILE A 81 -0.44 -6.14 -0.47
CA ILE A 81 -1.32 -6.61 -1.55
C ILE A 81 -1.75 -8.05 -1.26
N PRO A 82 -3.06 -8.31 -1.10
CA PRO A 82 -3.55 -9.67 -0.91
C PRO A 82 -3.41 -10.44 -2.23
N VAL A 83 -2.80 -11.62 -2.18
CA VAL A 83 -2.57 -12.47 -3.36
C VAL A 83 -3.17 -13.87 -3.19
N ASP A 84 -3.51 -14.50 -4.32
CA ASP A 84 -3.91 -15.90 -4.38
C ASP A 84 -2.70 -16.85 -4.34
N ALA A 85 -2.96 -18.17 -4.40
CA ALA A 85 -1.93 -19.19 -4.39
C ALA A 85 -1.00 -19.15 -5.64
N GLN A 86 -1.36 -18.42 -6.69
CA GLN A 86 -0.53 -18.19 -7.87
C GLN A 86 0.20 -16.84 -7.80
N GLY A 87 0.08 -16.10 -6.69
CA GLY A 87 0.68 -14.78 -6.52
C GLY A 87 -0.07 -13.66 -7.25
N ARG A 88 -1.30 -13.91 -7.73
CA ARG A 88 -2.10 -12.90 -8.42
C ARG A 88 -2.83 -12.02 -7.41
N PRO A 89 -2.85 -10.69 -7.59
CA PRO A 89 -3.64 -9.80 -6.75
C PRO A 89 -5.12 -10.18 -6.71
N LEU A 90 -5.68 -10.25 -5.50
CA LEU A 90 -7.10 -10.56 -5.28
C LEU A 90 -7.99 -9.32 -5.30
N GLU A 91 -7.40 -8.15 -5.04
CA GLU A 91 -8.12 -6.88 -4.89
C GLU A 91 -7.33 -5.73 -5.54
N THR A 92 -8.02 -4.63 -5.85
CA THR A 92 -7.39 -3.38 -6.27
C THR A 92 -6.74 -2.69 -5.06
N THR A 93 -5.55 -2.11 -5.24
CA THR A 93 -4.89 -1.38 -4.15
C THR A 93 -5.35 0.08 -4.11
N PHE A 94 -5.70 0.55 -2.92
CA PHE A 94 -5.96 1.95 -2.66
C PHE A 94 -4.67 2.78 -2.65
N VAL A 95 -4.66 3.89 -3.41
CA VAL A 95 -3.51 4.82 -3.47
C VAL A 95 -3.73 6.01 -2.55
N CYS A 96 -4.73 6.84 -2.84
CA CYS A 96 -5.16 7.95 -2.00
C CYS A 96 -6.60 8.36 -2.35
N VAL A 97 -7.16 9.23 -1.52
CA VAL A 97 -8.43 9.91 -1.82
C VAL A 97 -8.17 10.97 -2.89
N ALA A 98 -9.04 11.03 -3.91
CA ALA A 98 -9.05 12.12 -4.87
C ALA A 98 -9.87 13.29 -4.30
N PRO A 99 -9.29 14.50 -4.12
CA PRO A 99 -10.03 15.64 -3.59
C PRO A 99 -11.10 16.07 -4.60
N LEU A 100 -12.35 16.22 -4.14
CA LEU A 100 -13.47 16.65 -4.97
C LEU A 100 -13.51 18.18 -5.16
N THR A 101 -12.81 18.93 -4.29
CA THR A 101 -12.71 20.39 -4.30
C THR A 101 -11.27 20.83 -4.04
N GLY A 102 -10.89 22.05 -4.43
CA GLY A 102 -9.54 22.57 -4.16
C GLY A 102 -8.44 21.95 -5.02
N ASN A 103 -8.83 21.40 -6.16
CA ASN A 103 -8.02 20.71 -7.15
C ASN A 103 -7.55 21.63 -8.31
N SER A 104 -8.00 22.89 -8.33
CA SER A 104 -7.57 23.89 -9.32
C SER A 104 -6.05 24.10 -9.26
N GLY A 105 -5.36 23.84 -10.38
CA GLY A 105 -3.92 24.04 -10.51
C GLY A 105 -3.05 22.86 -10.06
N VAL A 106 -3.64 21.74 -9.63
CA VAL A 106 -2.90 20.49 -9.39
C VAL A 106 -2.57 19.86 -10.75
N THR A 107 -1.31 19.47 -10.96
CA THR A 107 -0.87 18.72 -12.15
C THR A 107 -0.49 17.30 -11.77
N TRP A 108 -0.27 16.42 -12.76
CA TRP A 108 0.24 15.07 -12.51
C TRP A 108 1.51 15.10 -11.66
N GLU A 109 2.43 16.01 -11.98
CA GLU A 109 3.74 16.14 -11.36
C GLU A 109 3.66 16.51 -9.87
N SER A 110 2.67 17.32 -9.49
CA SER A 110 2.40 17.77 -8.11
C SER A 110 1.32 16.96 -7.39
N SER A 111 0.75 15.93 -8.04
CA SER A 111 -0.33 15.12 -7.47
C SER A 111 0.11 14.21 -6.33
N HIS A 112 -0.76 14.01 -5.34
CA HIS A 112 -0.54 13.04 -4.26
C HIS A 112 -0.44 11.60 -4.77
N VAL A 113 -1.18 11.26 -5.84
CA VAL A 113 -1.13 9.95 -6.48
C VAL A 113 0.29 9.65 -6.96
N ARG A 114 0.86 10.56 -7.75
CA ARG A 114 2.23 10.42 -8.24
C ARG A 114 3.24 10.40 -7.10
N HIS A 115 3.06 11.27 -6.09
CA HIS A 115 3.94 11.29 -4.92
C HIS A 115 3.99 9.92 -4.22
N LYS A 116 2.83 9.30 -3.97
CA LYS A 116 2.73 7.98 -3.32
C LYS A 116 3.22 6.83 -4.19
N LEU A 117 3.03 6.89 -5.51
CA LEU A 117 3.44 5.83 -6.44
C LEU A 117 4.87 5.96 -6.95
N LYS A 118 5.57 7.05 -6.64
CA LYS A 118 6.96 7.28 -7.09
C LYS A 118 7.90 6.13 -6.74
N ARG A 119 7.72 5.52 -5.57
CA ARG A 119 8.50 4.39 -5.08
C ARG A 119 7.68 3.64 -4.04
N VAL A 120 7.41 2.36 -4.30
CA VAL A 120 6.54 1.54 -3.45
C VAL A 120 7.26 0.26 -3.06
N LEU A 121 7.30 -0.03 -1.77
CA LEU A 121 7.62 -1.35 -1.24
C LEU A 121 6.32 -2.16 -1.19
N TRP A 122 6.16 -3.06 -2.15
CA TRP A 122 5.08 -4.03 -2.18
C TRP A 122 5.42 -5.21 -1.30
N VAL A 123 4.52 -5.53 -0.36
CA VAL A 123 4.60 -6.73 0.47
C VAL A 123 3.37 -7.60 0.20
N PRO A 124 3.49 -8.65 -0.62
CA PRO A 124 2.38 -9.57 -0.86
C PRO A 124 2.07 -10.36 0.41
N VAL A 125 0.78 -10.62 0.64
CA VAL A 125 0.30 -11.42 1.76
C VAL A 125 -0.76 -12.38 1.24
N GLU A 126 -0.76 -13.64 1.69
CA GLU A 126 -1.79 -14.61 1.33
C GLU A 126 -3.18 -14.04 1.67
N GLY A 127 -4.08 -13.94 0.70
CA GLY A 127 -5.39 -13.31 0.86
C GLY A 127 -6.56 -14.28 0.90
N ASP A 128 -6.33 -15.58 0.68
CA ASP A 128 -7.38 -16.60 0.62
C ASP A 128 -8.21 -16.60 1.93
N ARG A 129 -9.53 -16.47 1.77
CA ARG A 129 -10.49 -16.42 2.88
C ARG A 129 -10.64 -17.77 3.59
N ALA A 130 -10.25 -18.86 2.95
CA ALA A 130 -10.19 -20.17 3.58
C ALA A 130 -9.04 -20.29 4.60
N ILE A 131 -7.99 -19.47 4.46
CA ILE A 131 -6.83 -19.46 5.37
C ILE A 131 -7.12 -18.50 6.53
N PRO A 132 -7.10 -18.96 7.80
CA PRO A 132 -7.22 -18.10 8.97
C PRO A 132 -6.20 -16.96 8.93
N LEU A 133 -6.59 -15.75 9.38
CA LEU A 133 -5.72 -14.56 9.30
C LEU A 133 -4.32 -14.82 9.88
N ALA A 134 -4.26 -15.48 11.04
CA ALA A 134 -3.01 -15.81 11.73
C ALA A 134 -2.09 -16.75 10.97
N GLN A 135 -2.60 -17.54 10.02
CA GLN A 135 -1.84 -18.53 9.26
C GLN A 135 -1.40 -18.01 7.89
N ARG A 136 -1.94 -16.87 7.45
CA ARG A 136 -1.56 -16.25 6.18
C ARG A 136 -0.12 -15.82 6.23
N ARG A 137 0.63 -16.14 5.17
CA ARG A 137 2.05 -15.83 5.06
C ARG A 137 2.33 -14.53 4.34
N VAL A 138 3.42 -13.89 4.77
CA VAL A 138 4.04 -12.78 4.06
C VAL A 138 4.89 -13.35 2.92
N GLY A 139 4.71 -12.83 1.71
CA GLY A 139 5.51 -13.21 0.55
C GLY A 139 6.78 -12.38 0.40
N ALA A 140 7.52 -12.63 -0.68
CA ALA A 140 8.74 -11.89 -0.99
C ALA A 140 8.41 -10.43 -1.32
N PRO A 141 9.06 -9.44 -0.69
CA PRO A 141 8.81 -8.03 -0.98
C PRO A 141 9.42 -7.62 -2.32
N LEU A 142 8.81 -6.60 -2.94
CA LEU A 142 9.28 -5.99 -4.18
C LEU A 142 9.36 -4.48 -4.01
N LEU A 143 10.54 -3.91 -4.27
CA LEU A 143 10.70 -2.47 -4.34
C LEU A 143 10.51 -2.00 -5.79
N TRP A 144 9.39 -1.34 -6.06
CA TRP A 144 8.94 -0.96 -7.39
C TRP A 144 8.98 0.56 -7.59
N THR A 145 9.26 0.95 -8.83
CA THR A 145 9.15 2.31 -9.34
C THR A 145 8.50 2.19 -10.72
N PRO A 146 7.54 3.07 -11.07
CA PRO A 146 6.95 3.04 -12.40
C PRO A 146 8.02 3.24 -13.46
N SER A 147 8.00 2.38 -14.47
CA SER A 147 8.66 2.63 -15.75
C SER A 147 8.06 3.86 -16.43
N GLU A 148 8.73 4.37 -17.46
CA GLU A 148 8.21 5.51 -18.24
C GLU A 148 6.84 5.24 -18.85
N GLU A 149 6.59 3.99 -19.27
CA GLU A 149 5.29 3.57 -19.80
C GLU A 149 4.22 3.55 -18.70
N GLU A 150 4.54 2.98 -17.54
CA GLU A 150 3.63 2.95 -16.38
C GLU A 150 3.33 4.36 -15.86
N ASP A 151 4.31 5.26 -15.78
CA ASP A 151 4.08 6.65 -15.37
C ASP A 151 3.17 7.37 -16.37
N ARG A 152 3.36 7.15 -17.67
CA ARG A 152 2.47 7.71 -18.70
C ARG A 152 1.06 7.17 -18.59
N GLN A 153 0.88 5.87 -18.36
CA GLN A 153 -0.45 5.29 -18.17
C GLN A 153 -1.13 5.84 -16.92
N LEU A 154 -0.42 5.88 -15.79
CA LEU A 154 -0.95 6.43 -14.54
C LEU A 154 -1.31 7.92 -14.69
N ARG A 155 -0.52 8.68 -15.43
CA ARG A 155 -0.81 10.08 -15.77
C ARG A 155 -2.12 10.20 -16.55
N MET A 156 -2.28 9.44 -17.63
CA MET A 156 -3.49 9.49 -18.46
C MET A 156 -4.73 9.12 -17.64
N ASP A 157 -4.66 8.04 -16.86
CA ASP A 157 -5.76 7.60 -15.98
C ASP A 157 -6.11 8.69 -14.94
N TRP A 158 -5.10 9.39 -14.41
CA TRP A 158 -5.28 10.45 -13.43
C TRP A 158 -5.88 11.72 -14.06
N GLU A 159 -5.38 12.16 -15.22
CA GLU A 159 -5.88 13.33 -15.95
C GLU A 159 -7.36 13.13 -16.33
N GLU A 160 -7.74 11.96 -16.86
CA GLU A 160 -9.13 11.62 -17.16
C GLU A 160 -10.03 11.66 -15.91
N LEU A 161 -9.56 11.10 -14.79
CA LEU A 161 -10.30 11.10 -13.53
C LEU A 161 -10.47 12.53 -12.98
N MET A 162 -9.44 13.37 -13.07
CA MET A 162 -9.51 14.76 -12.62
C MET A 162 -10.45 15.61 -13.49
N ASP A 163 -10.47 15.41 -14.81
CA ASP A 163 -11.41 16.07 -15.72
C ASP A 163 -12.87 15.75 -15.35
N LEU A 164 -13.17 14.48 -15.07
CA LEU A 164 -14.50 14.06 -14.61
C LEU A 164 -14.89 14.72 -13.28
N ILE A 165 -13.94 14.86 -12.35
CA ILE A 165 -14.19 15.53 -11.06
C ILE A 165 -14.46 17.02 -11.26
N VAL A 166 -13.63 17.72 -12.05
CA VAL A 166 -13.77 19.17 -12.32
C VAL A 166 -15.08 19.47 -13.03
N LEU A 167 -15.52 18.60 -13.94
CA LEU A 167 -16.81 18.72 -14.63
C LEU A 167 -18.03 18.33 -13.76
N GLY A 168 -17.82 17.96 -12.49
CA GLY A 168 -18.88 17.52 -11.58
C GLY A 168 -19.50 16.16 -11.97
N GLN A 169 -18.86 15.41 -12.85
CA GLN A 169 -19.36 14.14 -13.40
C GLN A 169 -18.89 12.92 -12.57
N VAL A 170 -18.75 13.09 -11.26
CA VAL A 170 -18.22 12.06 -10.34
C VAL A 170 -19.05 10.77 -10.40
N GLU A 171 -20.36 10.87 -10.66
CA GLU A 171 -21.24 9.71 -10.82
C GLU A 171 -20.92 8.84 -12.05
N ARG A 172 -20.23 9.40 -13.06
CA ARG A 172 -19.80 8.68 -14.26
C ARG A 172 -18.48 7.93 -14.07
N ILE A 173 -17.81 8.10 -12.93
CA ILE A 173 -16.60 7.35 -12.57
C ILE A 173 -16.98 5.90 -12.27
N THR A 174 -17.10 5.10 -13.33
CA THR A 174 -17.19 3.65 -13.22
C THR A 174 -15.83 3.09 -12.86
N ARG A 175 -15.82 2.10 -11.96
CA ARG A 175 -14.65 1.40 -11.36
C ARG A 175 -13.39 1.45 -12.23
N PRO A 176 -12.20 1.79 -11.68
CA PRO A 176 -10.98 1.91 -12.46
C PRO A 176 -10.69 0.62 -13.26
N PRO A 177 -10.11 0.74 -14.47
CA PRO A 177 -9.78 -0.40 -15.30
C PRO A 177 -8.90 -1.40 -14.53
N ARG A 178 -9.11 -2.70 -14.76
CA ARG A 178 -8.47 -3.82 -14.03
C ARG A 178 -6.92 -3.88 -14.12
N ARG A 179 -6.26 -2.86 -14.68
CA ARG A 179 -4.85 -2.91 -15.10
C ARG A 179 -3.89 -1.95 -14.37
N SER A 180 -4.37 -1.04 -13.53
CA SER A 180 -3.51 -0.05 -12.85
C SER A 180 -4.01 0.27 -11.43
N ALA A 181 -3.07 0.63 -10.53
CA ALA A 181 -3.40 1.17 -9.21
C ALA A 181 -4.04 2.55 -9.40
N ALA A 182 -5.24 2.75 -8.86
CA ALA A 182 -6.03 3.96 -9.11
C ALA A 182 -6.44 4.66 -7.81
N ALA A 183 -6.66 5.97 -7.90
CA ALA A 183 -7.32 6.74 -6.84
C ALA A 183 -8.81 6.38 -6.79
N ALA A 184 -9.39 6.35 -5.58
CA ALA A 184 -10.82 6.13 -5.39
C ALA A 184 -11.49 7.42 -4.89
N PRO A 185 -12.69 7.78 -5.39
CA PRO A 185 -13.42 8.95 -4.89
C PRO A 185 -13.89 8.75 -3.44
N GLU A 186 -13.90 9.85 -2.68
CA GLU A 186 -14.19 9.91 -1.24
C GLU A 186 -15.58 9.38 -0.85
N SER A 187 -16.54 9.43 -1.77
CA SER A 187 -17.95 9.06 -1.57
C SER A 187 -18.24 7.56 -1.38
N ARG A 188 -17.21 6.71 -1.27
CA ARG A 188 -17.37 5.25 -1.03
C ARG A 188 -16.98 4.79 0.37
N GLN A 189 -16.84 5.70 1.32
CA GLN A 189 -16.54 5.38 2.73
C GLN A 189 -17.72 5.53 3.70
N GLN A 190 -18.96 5.51 3.22
CA GLN A 190 -20.13 5.28 4.07
C GLN A 190 -20.71 3.89 3.83
#